data_AF-A0AAU0MJ10-F1
#
_entry.id   AF-A0AAU0MJ10-F1
#
_cell.length_a   1.000
_cell.length_b   1.000
_cell.length_c   1.000
_cell.angle_alpha   90.00
_cell.angle_beta   90.00
_cell.angle_gamma   90.00
#
_symmetry.space_group_name_H-M   'P 1'
#
loop_
_entity.id
_entity.type
_entity.pdbx_description
1 polymer ?
#
loop_
_entity_poly.entity_id
_entity_poly.type
_entity_poly.pdbx_seq_one_letter_code
_entity_poly.pdbx_strand_id
1 'polypeptide(L)' 'MAPVIELTTEQLTARRDELLASLRLASYDEFRERAGAGVLTDREWALRNELDSLAYLLGEDDLAD' A
#
# COMPACT_ATOMS: atom_id res chain seq x y z
N MET A 1 5.86 -1.46 27.67
CA MET A 1 5.53 -0.25 26.90
C MET A 1 5.94 -0.54 25.46
N ALA A 2 5.01 -0.56 24.52
CA ALA A 2 5.36 -0.77 23.11
C ALA A 2 5.98 0.54 22.58
N PRO A 3 7.09 0.48 21.82
CA PRO A 3 7.66 1.67 21.20
C PRO A 3 6.64 2.19 20.17
N VAL A 4 6.16 3.42 20.37
CA VAL A 4 5.39 4.13 19.35
C VAL A 4 6.42 4.58 18.33
N ILE A 5 6.50 3.88 17.21
CA ILE A 5 7.34 4.27 16.09
C ILE A 5 6.59 5.37 15.36
N GLU A 6 7.05 6.61 15.50
CA GLU A 6 6.57 7.74 14.71
C GLU A 6 7.09 7.58 13.28
N LEU A 7 6.30 6.90 12.43
CA LEU A 7 6.56 6.84 11.00
C LEU A 7 6.19 8.18 10.37
N THR A 8 7.17 8.81 9.74
CA THR A 8 6.92 10.03 8.96
C THR A 8 6.24 9.68 7.64
N THR A 9 5.50 10.64 7.07
CA THR A 9 4.88 10.51 5.75
C THR A 9 5.88 10.06 4.68
N GLU A 10 7.12 10.55 4.76
CA GLU A 10 8.22 10.15 3.87
C GLU A 10 8.57 8.65 4.00
N GLN A 11 8.59 8.11 5.22
CA GLN A 11 8.86 6.70 5.46
C GLN A 11 7.72 5.81 4.95
N LEU A 12 6.47 6.23 5.16
CA LEU A 12 5.29 5.54 4.63
C LEU A 12 5.30 5.53 3.10
N THR A 13 5.64 6.66 2.49
CA THR A 13 5.74 6.80 1.03
C THR A 13 6.86 5.93 0.47
N ALA A 14 8.05 5.95 1.09
CA ALA A 14 9.17 5.10 0.68
C ALA A 14 8.79 3.61 0.79
N ARG A 15 8.13 3.22 1.89
CA ARG A 15 7.68 1.84 2.08
C ARG A 15 6.69 1.40 1.01
N ARG A 16 5.73 2.27 0.65
CA ARG A 16 4.79 2.01 -0.44
C ARG A 16 5.52 1.85 -1.77
N ASP A 17 6.48 2.72 -2.05
CA ASP A 17 7.27 2.67 -3.29
C ASP A 17 8.08 1.37 -3.40
N GLU A 18 8.70 0.92 -2.30
CA GLU A 18 9.39 -0.37 -2.23
C GLU A 18 8.45 -1.55 -2.52
N LEU A 19 7.24 -1.53 -1.97
CA LEU A 19 6.25 -2.58 -2.21
C LEU A 19 5.79 -2.59 -3.66
N LEU A 20 5.48 -1.43 -4.24
CA LEU A 20 5.09 -1.29 -5.63
C LEU A 20 6.22 -1.73 -6.57
N ALA A 21 7.46 -1.35 -6.29
CA ALA A 21 8.64 -1.78 -7.04
C ALA A 21 8.85 -3.30 -6.98
N SER A 22 8.62 -3.92 -5.81
CA SER A 22 8.68 -5.37 -5.62
C SER A 22 7.61 -6.10 -6.46
N LEU A 23 6.46 -5.47 -6.64
CA LEU A 23 5.37 -5.96 -7.49
C LEU A 23 5.52 -5.58 -8.97
N ARG A 24 6.55 -4.79 -9.32
CA ARG A 24 6.74 -4.19 -10.66
C ARG A 24 5.52 -3.36 -11.11
N LEU A 25 4.90 -2.67 -10.18
CA LEU A 25 3.76 -1.78 -10.42
C LEU A 25 4.24 -0.34 -10.37
N ALA A 26 3.70 0.50 -11.24
CA ALA A 26 4.03 1.91 -11.27
C ALA A 26 3.23 2.72 -10.23
N SER A 27 2.10 2.21 -9.75
CA SER A 27 1.17 2.94 -8.86
C SER A 27 0.25 1.99 -8.08
N TYR A 28 -0.28 2.47 -6.94
CA TYR A 28 -1.29 1.75 -6.15
C TYR A 28 -2.61 1.56 -6.92
N ASP A 29 -2.93 2.48 -7.83
CA ASP A 29 -4.12 2.36 -8.68
C ASP A 29 -4.04 1.13 -9.61
N GLU A 30 -2.89 0.92 -10.26
CA GLU A 30 -2.65 -0.27 -11.09
C GLU A 30 -2.78 -1.57 -10.26
N PHE A 31 -2.34 -1.54 -9.00
CA PHE A 31 -2.54 -2.65 -8.07
C PHE A 31 -4.04 -2.89 -7.79
N ARG A 32 -4.84 -1.83 -7.54
CA ARG A 32 -6.29 -1.95 -7.36
C ARG A 32 -6.99 -2.48 -8.59
N GLU A 33 -6.62 -2.04 -9.79
CA GLU A 33 -7.19 -2.55 -11.04
C GLU A 33 -6.96 -4.06 -11.19
N ARG A 34 -5.73 -4.52 -10.90
CA ARG A 34 -5.39 -5.95 -10.91
C ARG A 34 -6.11 -6.74 -9.81
N ALA A 35 -6.30 -6.14 -8.64
CA ALA A 35 -7.11 -6.70 -7.55
C ALA A 35 -8.56 -6.90 -7.99
N GLY A 36 -9.17 -5.88 -8.59
CA GLY A 36 -10.53 -5.91 -9.10
C GLY A 36 -10.72 -6.89 -10.25
N ALA A 37 -9.70 -7.05 -11.09
CA ALA A 37 -9.68 -8.05 -12.16
C ALA A 37 -9.42 -9.49 -11.67
N GLY A 38 -9.08 -9.68 -10.38
CA GLY A 38 -8.80 -11.00 -9.81
C GLY A 38 -7.53 -11.65 -10.34
N VAL A 39 -6.58 -10.87 -10.86
CA VAL A 39 -5.33 -11.38 -11.46
C VAL A 39 -4.13 -11.35 -10.52
N LEU A 40 -4.33 -10.95 -9.26
CA LEU A 40 -3.29 -10.92 -8.24
C LEU A 40 -2.87 -12.34 -7.81
N THR A 41 -1.57 -12.52 -7.65
CA THR A 41 -0.97 -13.70 -7.03
C THR A 41 -1.14 -13.71 -5.51
N ASP A 42 -0.94 -14.87 -4.87
CA ASP A 42 -1.00 -15.02 -3.41
C ASP A 42 -0.09 -14.02 -2.66
N ARG A 43 1.11 -13.76 -3.22
CA ARG A 43 2.05 -12.77 -2.69
C ARG A 43 1.51 -11.34 -2.78
N GLU A 44 0.88 -10.99 -3.89
CA GLU A 44 0.24 -9.68 -4.07
C GLU A 44 -0.93 -9.49 -3.11
N TRP A 45 -1.73 -10.53 -2.90
CA TRP A 45 -2.81 -10.52 -1.91
C TRP A 45 -2.31 -10.32 -0.49
N ALA A 46 -1.16 -10.90 -0.13
CA ALA A 46 -0.53 -10.66 1.17
C ALA A 46 -0.09 -9.20 1.34
N LEU A 47 0.43 -8.58 0.28
CA LEU A 47 0.88 -7.19 0.29
C LEU A 47 -0.27 -6.17 0.20
N ARG A 48 -1.46 -6.59 -0.26
CA ARG A 48 -2.66 -5.72 -0.30
C ARG A 48 -2.90 -5.04 1.03
N ASN A 49 -2.87 -5.81 2.12
CA ASN A 49 -3.20 -5.32 3.46
C ASN A 49 -2.18 -4.28 3.95
N GLU A 50 -0.91 -4.46 3.57
CA GLU A 50 0.16 -3.50 3.88
C GLU A 50 0.01 -2.23 3.04
N LEU A 51 -0.23 -2.34 1.72
CA LEU A 51 -0.46 -1.19 0.84
C LEU A 51 -1.69 -0.38 1.24
N ASP A 52 -2.78 -1.04 1.62
CA ASP A 52 -4.02 -0.40 2.07
C ASP A 52 -3.80 0.35 3.39
N SER A 53 -3.10 -0.28 4.35
CA SER A 53 -2.70 0.39 5.59
C SER A 53 -1.83 1.62 5.34
N LEU A 54 -0.90 1.54 4.38
CA LEU A 54 -0.06 2.68 4.00
C LEU A 54 -0.89 3.80 3.35
N ALA A 55 -1.81 3.47 2.44
CA ALA A 55 -2.70 4.44 1.80
C ALA A 55 -3.58 5.16 2.84
N TYR A 56 -4.11 4.41 3.82
CA TYR A 56 -4.86 4.97 4.94
C TYR A 56 -3.99 5.91 5.80
N LEU A 57 -2.78 5.50 6.17
CA LEU A 57 -1.86 6.33 6.97
C LEU A 57 -1.35 7.56 6.23
N LEU A 58 -1.25 7.50 4.90
CA LEU A 58 -0.88 8.62 4.04
C LEU A 58 -2.04 9.59 3.79
N GLY A 59 -3.27 9.23 4.19
CA GLY A 59 -4.48 10.02 3.90
C GLY A 59 -4.88 9.97 2.42
N GLU A 60 -4.39 8.99 1.67
CA GLU A 60 -4.78 8.74 0.28
C GLU A 60 -6.05 7.89 0.20
N ASP A 61 -6.40 7.22 1.29
CA ASP A 61 -7.72 6.64 1.54
C ASP A 61 -8.65 7.70 2.15
N ASP A 62 -8.74 8.87 1.51
CA ASP A 62 -9.84 9.81 1.72
C ASP A 62 -11.06 9.23 0.99
N LEU A 63 -11.63 8.16 1.58
CA LEU A 63 -13.07 7.90 1.46
C LEU A 63 -13.79 8.98 2.27
N ALA A 64 -13.66 10.23 1.85
CA ALA A 64 -14.62 11.26 2.18
C ALA A 64 -15.80 11.13 1.19
N ASP A 65 -16.90 10.65 1.76
CA ASP A 65 -18.29 10.58 1.26
C ASP A 65 -18.70 9.37 0.39
#